data_AF-A0A2T1G7L4-F1
#
_entry.id   AF-A0A2T1G7L4-F1
#
_cell.length_a   1.000
_cell.length_b   1.000
_cell.length_c   1.000
_cell.angle_alpha   90.00
_cell.angle_beta   90.00
_cell.angle_gamma   90.00
#
_symmetry.space_group_name_H-M   'P 1'
#
loop_
_entity.id
_entity.type
_entity.pdbx_description
1 polymer ?
#
loop_
_entity_poly.entity_id
_entity_poly.type
_entity_poly.pdbx_seq_one_letter_code
_entity_poly.pdbx_strand_id
1 'polypeptide(L)'
;MSKWRERTRQISSYFDEEGLLYIPMMVGHGRKEISSKLREEFDNIGATFFASYFYSRLHEINDILIKELISSQNPRILRFGQALAVGSNKLYSIENFDNELLKIMFSNIKLSKEFIQENFKDPCLCSDILKNFSINCDTTLNYHLSNLANIIDTGLVDISAVSHFIVKYFKQSKYLFDMAIKMFASAIKNDPNLVNKLIDPLLYKIDPFNCAISYSTWLIDINKYIFVRKLIIDNVSSPYSASAQSFIDRQTILDKYMRWHKIKY
;
A
#
# COMPACT_ATOMS: atom_id res chain seq x y z
N MET A 1 24.41 -1.82 6.15
CA MET A 1 23.74 -3.07 5.68
C MET A 1 22.25 -2.93 5.93
N SER A 2 21.40 -3.28 4.96
CA SER A 2 19.98 -2.89 5.00
C SER A 2 19.21 -3.65 6.08
N LYS A 3 18.32 -2.94 6.80
CA LYS A 3 17.36 -3.50 7.77
C LYS A 3 16.54 -4.67 7.19
N TRP A 4 16.46 -4.78 5.87
CA TRP A 4 15.84 -5.87 5.16
C TRP A 4 16.62 -7.18 5.30
N ARG A 5 17.96 -7.17 5.15
CA ARG A 5 18.77 -8.38 5.38
C ARG A 5 18.73 -8.84 6.84
N GLU A 6 18.67 -7.91 7.79
CA GLU A 6 18.50 -8.21 9.22
C GLU A 6 17.16 -8.91 9.48
N ARG A 7 16.07 -8.40 8.90
CA ARG A 7 14.72 -8.96 9.04
C ARG A 7 14.57 -10.30 8.32
N THR A 8 15.13 -10.45 7.12
CA THR A 8 15.13 -11.74 6.40
C THR A 8 15.97 -12.77 7.15
N ARG A 9 17.05 -12.35 7.84
CA ARG A 9 17.89 -13.23 8.66
C ARG A 9 17.20 -13.65 9.97
N GLN A 10 16.42 -12.76 10.57
CA GLN A 10 15.53 -13.09 11.70
C GLN A 10 14.39 -14.01 11.26
N ILE A 11 13.83 -13.80 10.07
CA ILE A 11 12.81 -14.68 9.50
C ILE A 11 13.41 -16.07 9.22
N SER A 12 14.62 -16.15 8.63
CA SER A 12 15.31 -17.43 8.37
C SER A 12 15.67 -18.22 9.63
N SER A 13 15.87 -17.55 10.78
CA SER A 13 16.09 -18.25 12.05
C SER A 13 14.83 -18.91 12.63
N TYR A 14 13.66 -18.68 12.03
CA TYR A 14 12.43 -19.41 12.31
C TYR A 14 12.21 -20.55 11.33
N PHE A 15 13.22 -21.01 10.60
CA PHE A 15 13.14 -22.20 9.76
C PHE A 15 14.28 -23.14 10.15
N ASP A 16 14.02 -24.45 10.18
CA ASP A 16 15.09 -25.43 10.33
C ASP A 16 15.95 -25.54 9.06
N GLU A 17 16.98 -26.38 9.09
CA GLU A 17 17.88 -26.59 7.95
C GLU A 17 17.16 -27.17 6.71
N GLU A 18 15.93 -27.67 6.88
CA GLU A 18 15.05 -28.16 5.81
C GLU A 18 14.04 -27.10 5.32
N GLY A 19 14.05 -25.91 5.91
CA GLY A 19 13.18 -24.80 5.54
C GLY A 19 11.77 -24.88 6.14
N LEU A 20 11.50 -25.72 7.14
CA LEU A 20 10.20 -25.78 7.83
C LEU A 20 10.09 -24.69 8.89
N LEU A 21 8.99 -23.92 8.85
CA LEU A 21 8.72 -22.88 9.83
C LEU A 21 8.67 -23.50 11.25
N TYR A 22 9.50 -23.00 12.15
CA TYR A 22 9.57 -23.30 13.58
C TYR A 22 8.32 -22.76 14.30
N ILE A 23 7.14 -23.20 13.86
CA ILE A 23 5.93 -23.19 14.69
C ILE A 23 6.02 -24.47 15.52
N PRO A 24 6.05 -24.39 16.86
CA PRO A 24 6.28 -25.55 17.71
C PRO A 24 5.12 -26.54 17.59
N MET A 25 5.31 -27.57 16.76
CA MET A 25 4.70 -28.87 17.01
C MET A 25 5.42 -29.46 18.22
N MET A 26 4.70 -29.53 19.34
CA MET A 26 5.21 -30.03 20.61
C MET A 26 5.75 -31.46 20.51
N VAL A 27 7.05 -31.69 20.76
CA VAL A 27 7.55 -32.82 21.57
C VAL A 27 8.91 -32.44 22.22
N GLY A 28 8.99 -32.42 23.55
CA GLY A 28 10.25 -32.63 24.31
C GLY A 28 11.21 -31.45 24.53
N HIS A 29 11.25 -30.96 25.79
CA HIS A 29 12.35 -30.25 26.48
C HIS A 29 12.93 -28.93 25.91
N GLY A 30 12.40 -27.79 26.41
CA GLY A 30 13.03 -26.46 26.32
C GLY A 30 12.07 -25.27 26.51
N ARG A 31 11.32 -25.23 27.63
CA ARG A 31 10.02 -24.50 27.70
C ARG A 31 10.00 -22.98 27.99
N LYS A 32 11.09 -22.30 28.39
CA LYS A 32 10.92 -20.99 29.10
C LYS A 32 11.43 -19.70 28.45
N GLU A 33 12.46 -19.69 27.60
CA GLU A 33 13.07 -18.42 27.15
C GLU A 33 12.66 -17.93 25.76
N ILE A 34 12.34 -18.83 24.84
CA ILE A 34 11.91 -18.47 23.47
C ILE A 34 10.41 -18.19 23.40
N SER A 35 9.64 -18.74 24.35
CA SER A 35 8.17 -18.59 24.40
C SER A 35 7.68 -17.23 24.86
N SER A 36 8.50 -16.42 25.55
CA SER A 36 8.11 -15.06 25.99
C SER A 36 8.27 -14.03 24.88
N LYS A 37 9.40 -14.03 24.15
CA LYS A 37 9.63 -13.13 23.00
C LYS A 37 8.72 -13.43 21.81
N LEU A 38 8.45 -14.72 21.53
CA LEU A 38 7.49 -15.11 20.50
C LEU A 38 6.03 -14.83 20.89
N ARG A 39 5.66 -14.89 22.18
CA ARG A 39 4.31 -14.50 22.63
C ARG A 39 4.03 -13.01 22.42
N GLU A 40 5.02 -12.15 22.66
CA GLU A 40 4.84 -10.70 22.49
C GLU A 40 4.74 -10.26 21.01
N GLU A 41 5.40 -10.96 20.07
CA GLU A 41 5.37 -10.60 18.63
C GLU A 41 4.32 -11.37 17.79
N PHE A 42 3.94 -12.61 18.17
CA PHE A 42 2.96 -13.44 17.44
C PHE A 42 1.52 -13.41 18.01
N ASP A 43 1.22 -12.54 18.96
CA ASP A 43 -0.18 -12.22 19.30
C ASP A 43 -0.88 -11.42 18.18
N ASN A 44 -0.15 -11.02 17.13
CA ASN A 44 -0.69 -10.36 15.96
C ASN A 44 -1.00 -11.35 14.82
N ILE A 45 -2.28 -11.57 14.53
CA ILE A 45 -2.80 -12.40 13.43
C ILE A 45 -2.14 -12.03 12.08
N GLY A 46 -1.79 -10.75 11.86
CA GLY A 46 -1.11 -10.29 10.65
C GLY A 46 0.32 -10.81 10.49
N ALA A 47 1.07 -11.00 11.58
CA ALA A 47 2.45 -11.52 11.53
C ALA A 47 2.47 -13.01 11.15
N THR A 48 1.57 -13.80 11.75
CA THR A 48 1.35 -15.21 11.39
C THR A 48 0.96 -15.35 9.93
N PHE A 49 0.04 -14.50 9.44
CA PHE A 49 -0.34 -14.50 8.03
C PHE A 49 0.86 -14.23 7.12
N PHE A 50 1.65 -13.21 7.42
CA PHE A 50 2.79 -12.82 6.58
C PHE A 50 3.85 -13.93 6.49
N ALA A 51 4.27 -14.51 7.61
CA ALA A 51 5.27 -15.58 7.63
C ALA A 51 4.83 -16.79 6.79
N SER A 52 3.57 -17.19 6.94
CA SER A 52 2.97 -18.34 6.25
C SER A 52 2.83 -18.09 4.74
N TYR A 53 2.43 -16.87 4.35
CA TYR A 53 2.39 -16.46 2.96
C TYR A 53 3.77 -16.62 2.30
N PHE A 54 4.85 -16.15 2.93
CA PHE A 54 6.20 -16.30 2.36
C PHE A 54 6.66 -17.75 2.29
N TYR A 55 6.40 -18.54 3.32
CA TYR A 55 6.72 -19.97 3.32
C TYR A 55 6.07 -20.68 2.11
N SER A 56 4.79 -20.43 1.88
CA SER A 56 4.06 -21.03 0.74
C SER A 56 4.56 -20.61 -0.66
N ARG A 57 5.38 -19.54 -0.74
CA ARG A 57 6.02 -19.09 -1.99
C ARG A 57 7.35 -19.80 -2.24
N LEU A 58 7.92 -20.41 -1.23
CA LEU A 58 9.19 -21.13 -1.27
C LEU A 58 9.01 -22.65 -1.35
N HIS A 59 7.84 -23.15 -0.91
CA HIS A 59 7.56 -24.58 -0.82
C HIS A 59 6.28 -24.94 -1.55
N GLU A 60 6.24 -26.15 -2.11
CA GLU A 60 5.02 -26.72 -2.68
C GLU A 60 4.11 -27.21 -1.56
N ILE A 61 2.97 -26.56 -1.39
CA ILE A 61 2.00 -26.86 -0.32
C ILE A 61 0.86 -27.71 -0.88
N ASN A 62 0.52 -28.82 -0.23
CA ASN A 62 -0.59 -29.70 -0.64
C ASN A 62 -1.97 -29.08 -0.29
N ASP A 63 -2.94 -29.26 -1.19
CA ASP A 63 -4.35 -28.87 -1.01
C ASP A 63 -5.00 -29.49 0.22
N ILE A 64 -4.68 -30.76 0.50
CA ILE A 64 -5.25 -31.50 1.63
C ILE A 64 -4.88 -30.81 2.95
N LEU A 65 -3.60 -30.47 3.12
CA LEU A 65 -3.10 -29.76 4.29
C LEU A 65 -3.78 -28.40 4.45
N ILE A 66 -3.93 -27.64 3.36
CA ILE A 66 -4.61 -26.34 3.40
C ILE A 66 -6.05 -26.49 3.89
N LYS A 67 -6.80 -27.47 3.36
CA LYS A 67 -8.19 -27.71 3.77
C LYS A 67 -8.30 -28.13 5.23
N GLU A 68 -7.41 -29.00 5.71
CA GLU A 68 -7.37 -29.39 7.11
C GLU A 68 -7.14 -28.19 8.03
N LEU A 69 -6.18 -27.33 7.69
CA LEU A 69 -5.86 -26.13 8.48
C LEU A 69 -7.01 -25.11 8.48
N ILE A 70 -7.66 -24.89 7.34
CA ILE A 70 -8.83 -24.00 7.21
C ILE A 70 -10.07 -24.56 7.94
N SER A 71 -10.17 -25.88 8.11
CA SER A 71 -11.26 -26.48 8.90
C SER A 71 -11.09 -26.34 10.42
N SER A 72 -9.94 -25.82 10.87
CA SER A 72 -9.63 -25.72 12.30
C SER A 72 -10.51 -24.71 13.03
N GLN A 73 -11.05 -25.12 14.18
CA GLN A 73 -11.73 -24.24 15.13
C GLN A 73 -10.76 -23.27 15.82
N ASN A 74 -9.44 -23.51 15.76
CA ASN A 74 -8.45 -22.61 16.35
C ASN A 74 -8.20 -21.43 15.38
N PRO A 75 -8.52 -20.18 15.76
CA PRO A 75 -8.38 -19.03 14.87
C PRO A 75 -6.96 -18.82 14.33
N ARG A 76 -5.92 -19.20 15.09
CA ARG A 76 -4.52 -19.08 14.65
C ARG A 76 -4.19 -20.09 13.55
N ILE A 77 -4.65 -21.34 13.72
CA ILE A 77 -4.44 -22.41 12.74
C ILE A 77 -5.25 -22.13 11.46
N LEU A 78 -6.49 -21.67 11.62
CA LEU A 78 -7.31 -21.17 10.52
C LEU A 78 -6.59 -20.09 9.71
N ARG A 79 -6.09 -19.04 10.38
CA ARG A 79 -5.38 -17.92 9.74
C ARG A 79 -4.08 -18.38 9.06
N PHE A 80 -3.38 -19.34 9.64
CA PHE A 80 -2.21 -19.98 9.03
C PHE A 80 -2.60 -20.71 7.73
N GLY A 81 -3.64 -21.54 7.77
CA GLY A 81 -4.16 -22.24 6.57
C GLY A 81 -4.62 -21.28 5.47
N GLN A 82 -5.33 -20.21 5.83
CA GLN A 82 -5.73 -19.16 4.89
C GLN A 82 -4.53 -18.46 4.26
N ALA A 83 -3.50 -18.15 5.04
CA ALA A 83 -2.28 -17.52 4.52
C ALA A 83 -1.49 -18.41 3.56
N LEU A 84 -1.40 -19.72 3.85
CA LEU A 84 -0.84 -20.70 2.93
C LEU A 84 -1.63 -20.77 1.63
N ALA A 85 -2.96 -20.84 1.73
CA ALA A 85 -3.83 -20.83 0.55
C ALA A 85 -3.61 -19.59 -0.32
N VAL A 86 -3.50 -18.41 0.31
CA VAL A 86 -3.24 -17.16 -0.42
C VAL A 86 -1.87 -17.17 -1.10
N GLY A 87 -0.80 -17.56 -0.40
CA GLY A 87 0.54 -17.50 -0.98
C GLY A 87 0.86 -18.60 -1.99
N SER A 88 0.22 -19.77 -1.88
CA SER A 88 0.21 -20.81 -2.92
C SER A 88 -0.80 -20.57 -4.05
N ASN A 89 -1.52 -19.43 -4.05
CA ASN A 89 -2.55 -19.09 -5.05
C ASN A 89 -3.70 -20.12 -5.15
N LYS A 90 -4.06 -20.73 -4.02
CA LYS A 90 -5.13 -21.73 -3.86
C LYS A 90 -6.37 -21.14 -3.17
N LEU A 91 -6.76 -19.95 -3.62
CA LEU A 91 -7.88 -19.18 -3.03
C LEU A 91 -9.21 -19.96 -3.03
N TYR A 92 -9.41 -20.89 -3.97
CA TYR A 92 -10.58 -21.78 -4.01
C TYR A 92 -10.73 -22.68 -2.78
N SER A 93 -9.68 -22.83 -1.97
CA SER A 93 -9.74 -23.57 -0.70
C SER A 93 -10.34 -22.76 0.44
N ILE A 94 -10.57 -21.45 0.23
CA ILE A 94 -11.22 -20.56 1.20
C ILE A 94 -12.66 -20.35 0.74
N GLU A 95 -13.62 -20.91 1.48
CA GLU A 95 -15.04 -20.79 1.12
C GLU A 95 -15.61 -19.39 1.39
N ASN A 96 -15.16 -18.74 2.47
CA ASN A 96 -15.63 -17.43 2.88
C ASN A 96 -14.47 -16.53 3.29
N PHE A 97 -14.43 -15.32 2.73
CA PHE A 97 -13.47 -14.29 3.09
C PHE A 97 -14.11 -13.33 4.09
N ASP A 98 -13.70 -13.41 5.36
CA ASP A 98 -14.12 -12.44 6.36
C ASP A 98 -13.39 -11.09 6.21
N ASN A 99 -13.97 -10.03 6.78
CA ASN A 99 -13.44 -8.66 6.68
C ASN A 99 -12.02 -8.50 7.23
N GLU A 100 -11.62 -9.30 8.23
CA GLU A 100 -10.27 -9.23 8.79
C GLU A 100 -9.25 -9.85 7.82
N LEU A 101 -9.57 -11.02 7.24
CA LEU A 101 -8.76 -11.63 6.20
C LEU A 101 -8.59 -10.71 4.99
N LEU A 102 -9.68 -10.09 4.53
CA LEU A 102 -9.65 -9.15 3.41
C LEU A 102 -8.77 -7.93 3.71
N LYS A 103 -8.86 -7.37 4.92
CA LYS A 103 -7.96 -6.28 5.37
C LYS A 103 -6.49 -6.73 5.36
N ILE A 104 -6.20 -7.94 5.85
CA ILE A 104 -4.84 -8.49 5.86
C ILE A 104 -4.32 -8.77 4.44
N MET A 105 -5.17 -9.29 3.54
CA MET A 105 -4.78 -9.53 2.15
C MET A 105 -4.52 -8.22 1.42
N PHE A 106 -5.42 -7.24 1.57
CA PHE A 106 -5.27 -5.88 1.03
C PHE A 106 -3.95 -5.24 1.52
N SER A 107 -3.66 -5.47 2.80
CA SER A 107 -2.41 -5.37 3.56
C SER A 107 -1.08 -5.62 2.84
N ASN A 108 -1.03 -6.80 2.24
CA ASN A 108 0.22 -7.55 2.15
C ASN A 108 0.47 -8.09 0.76
N ILE A 109 -0.57 -8.19 -0.07
CA ILE A 109 -0.46 -8.80 -1.39
C ILE A 109 -1.12 -7.92 -2.46
N LYS A 110 -0.68 -8.09 -3.71
CA LYS A 110 -1.34 -7.48 -4.86
C LYS A 110 -2.60 -8.27 -5.19
N LEU A 111 -3.75 -7.62 -5.13
CA LEU A 111 -5.03 -8.21 -5.49
C LEU A 111 -5.39 -7.88 -6.94
N SER A 112 -6.04 -8.83 -7.63
CA SER A 112 -6.60 -8.56 -8.94
C SER A 112 -7.84 -7.66 -8.82
N LYS A 113 -8.19 -6.99 -9.92
CA LYS A 113 -9.36 -6.10 -9.93
C LYS A 113 -10.65 -6.88 -9.74
N GLU A 114 -10.72 -8.06 -10.34
CA GLU A 114 -11.85 -9.00 -10.27
C GLU A 114 -12.07 -9.46 -8.83
N PHE A 115 -10.99 -9.87 -8.13
CA PHE A 115 -11.07 -10.27 -6.72
C PHE A 115 -11.58 -9.14 -5.83
N ILE A 116 -11.12 -7.90 -6.09
CA ILE A 116 -11.61 -6.71 -5.35
C ILE A 116 -13.10 -6.48 -5.61
N GLN A 117 -13.55 -6.51 -6.87
CA GLN A 117 -14.95 -6.32 -7.23
C GLN A 117 -15.88 -7.35 -6.59
N GLU A 118 -15.42 -8.59 -6.48
CA GLU A 118 -16.21 -9.68 -5.91
C GLU A 118 -16.30 -9.62 -4.38
N ASN A 119 -15.18 -9.32 -3.70
CA ASN A 119 -15.04 -9.51 -2.26
C ASN A 119 -15.08 -8.21 -1.43
N PHE A 120 -14.87 -7.04 -2.02
CA PHE A 120 -14.84 -5.75 -1.30
C PHE A 120 -16.14 -4.94 -1.51
N LYS A 121 -17.28 -5.63 -1.70
CA LYS A 121 -18.58 -4.97 -1.93
C LYS A 121 -19.12 -4.23 -0.72
N ASP A 122 -18.65 -4.56 0.49
CA ASP A 122 -19.04 -3.89 1.72
C ASP A 122 -18.44 -2.46 1.79
N PRO A 123 -19.27 -1.40 1.75
CA PRO A 123 -18.80 -0.03 1.85
C PRO A 123 -18.14 0.28 3.19
N CYS A 124 -18.55 -0.40 4.27
CA CYS A 124 -17.96 -0.24 5.60
C CYS A 124 -16.50 -0.72 5.60
N LEU A 125 -16.24 -1.90 5.02
CA LEU A 125 -14.90 -2.44 4.84
C LEU A 125 -14.02 -1.46 4.04
N CYS A 126 -14.50 -0.94 2.93
CA CYS A 126 -13.71 -0.04 2.09
C CYS A 126 -13.44 1.32 2.77
N SER A 127 -14.45 1.87 3.47
CA SER A 127 -14.28 3.06 4.30
C SER A 127 -13.24 2.83 5.40
N ASP A 128 -13.28 1.69 6.08
CA ASP A 128 -12.31 1.33 7.11
C ASP A 128 -10.89 1.26 6.55
N ILE A 129 -10.71 0.68 5.36
CA ILE A 129 -9.41 0.59 4.69
C ILE A 129 -8.86 1.99 4.42
N LEU A 130 -9.68 2.91 3.92
CA LEU A 130 -9.27 4.29 3.65
C LEU A 130 -8.96 5.09 4.92
N LYS A 131 -9.76 4.91 5.99
CA LYS A 131 -9.56 5.60 7.27
C LYS A 131 -8.29 5.14 7.99
N ASN A 132 -8.06 3.83 7.99
CA ASN A 132 -6.92 3.21 8.67
C ASN A 132 -5.65 3.16 7.81
N PHE A 133 -5.72 3.69 6.59
CA PHE A 133 -4.56 3.79 5.73
C PHE A 133 -3.48 4.68 6.37
N SER A 134 -2.38 4.07 6.79
CA SER A 134 -1.25 4.80 7.40
C SER A 134 -0.51 5.58 6.33
N ILE A 135 -0.73 6.90 6.32
CA ILE A 135 -0.07 7.85 5.41
C ILE A 135 1.42 8.04 5.77
N ASN A 136 1.82 7.64 6.99
CA ASN A 136 3.13 7.92 7.57
C ASN A 136 4.19 6.84 7.31
N CYS A 137 3.87 5.77 6.59
CA CYS A 137 4.89 4.85 6.13
C CYS A 137 5.52 5.39 4.83
N ASP A 138 6.72 5.97 4.95
CA ASP A 138 7.56 6.40 3.82
C ASP A 138 7.79 5.28 2.78
N THR A 139 7.50 4.03 3.14
CA THR A 139 7.42 2.87 2.25
C THR A 139 6.02 2.24 2.32
N THR A 140 5.00 2.99 1.93
CA THR A 140 3.70 2.37 1.62
C THR A 140 3.97 1.33 0.53
N LEU A 141 3.80 0.04 0.87
CA LEU A 141 4.06 -1.07 -0.06
C LEU A 141 3.28 -0.83 -1.37
N ASN A 142 3.94 -0.95 -2.51
CA ASN A 142 3.35 -0.68 -3.83
C ASN A 142 2.01 -1.42 -4.07
N TYR A 143 1.81 -2.56 -3.42
CA TYR A 143 0.57 -3.34 -3.49
C TYR A 143 -0.62 -2.60 -2.87
N HIS A 144 -0.43 -1.89 -1.76
CA HIS A 144 -1.47 -1.09 -1.13
C HIS A 144 -2.02 0.00 -2.05
N LEU A 145 -1.12 0.77 -2.68
CA LEU A 145 -1.52 1.82 -3.63
C LEU A 145 -2.19 1.22 -4.87
N SER A 146 -1.72 0.05 -5.33
CA SER A 146 -2.38 -0.69 -6.42
C SER A 146 -3.80 -1.12 -6.04
N ASN A 147 -3.97 -1.68 -4.85
CA ASN A 147 -5.26 -2.19 -4.39
C ASN A 147 -6.23 -1.02 -4.13
N LEU A 148 -5.74 0.11 -3.60
CA LEU A 148 -6.53 1.33 -3.46
C LEU A 148 -6.97 1.89 -4.82
N ALA A 149 -6.07 1.94 -5.81
CA ALA A 149 -6.43 2.35 -7.16
C ALA A 149 -7.57 1.49 -7.72
N ASN A 150 -7.48 0.16 -7.54
CA ASN A 150 -8.54 -0.76 -7.96
C ASN A 150 -9.86 -0.53 -7.21
N ILE A 151 -9.84 -0.32 -5.88
CA ILE A 151 -11.06 0.00 -5.10
C ILE A 151 -11.71 1.30 -5.61
N ILE A 152 -10.90 2.33 -5.90
CA ILE A 152 -11.41 3.61 -6.41
C ILE A 152 -11.98 3.43 -7.83
N ASP A 153 -11.25 2.77 -8.73
CA ASP A 153 -11.67 2.52 -10.12
C ASP A 153 -12.95 1.70 -10.25
N THR A 154 -13.25 0.87 -9.25
CA THR A 154 -14.43 0.00 -9.24
C THR A 154 -15.67 0.70 -8.69
N GLY A 155 -15.53 1.92 -8.16
CA GLY A 155 -16.65 2.69 -7.61
C GLY A 155 -17.21 2.14 -6.31
N LEU A 156 -16.47 1.27 -5.61
CA LEU A 156 -16.88 0.65 -4.34
C LEU A 156 -16.84 1.63 -3.15
N VAL A 157 -16.28 2.82 -3.36
CA VAL A 157 -16.16 3.86 -2.34
C VAL A 157 -16.83 5.14 -2.84
N ASP A 158 -17.53 5.81 -1.94
CA ASP A 158 -18.03 7.16 -2.16
C ASP A 158 -16.92 8.14 -2.58
N ILE A 159 -17.19 8.85 -3.68
CA ILE A 159 -16.29 9.82 -4.29
C ILE A 159 -15.89 10.90 -3.30
N SER A 160 -16.81 11.34 -2.40
CA SER A 160 -16.49 12.38 -1.43
C SER A 160 -15.41 11.93 -0.42
N ALA A 161 -15.50 10.67 0.04
CA ALA A 161 -14.52 10.06 0.93
C ALA A 161 -13.17 9.85 0.23
N VAL A 162 -13.18 9.41 -1.05
CA VAL A 162 -11.98 9.30 -1.88
C VAL A 162 -11.29 10.66 -2.02
N SER A 163 -12.03 11.70 -2.41
CA SER A 163 -11.48 13.04 -2.59
C SER A 163 -10.87 13.60 -1.31
N HIS A 164 -11.52 13.38 -0.15
CA HIS A 164 -10.95 13.76 1.14
C HIS A 164 -9.64 13.02 1.43
N PHE A 165 -9.63 11.70 1.23
CA PHE A 165 -8.44 10.86 1.43
C PHE A 165 -7.29 11.29 0.51
N ILE A 166 -7.53 11.48 -0.78
CA ILE A 166 -6.50 11.87 -1.76
C ILE A 166 -5.87 13.23 -1.40
N VAL A 167 -6.69 14.24 -1.07
CA VAL A 167 -6.17 15.55 -0.67
C VAL A 167 -5.35 15.44 0.62
N LYS A 168 -5.80 14.64 1.59
CA LYS A 168 -5.08 14.39 2.85
C LYS A 168 -3.74 13.71 2.59
N TYR A 169 -3.73 12.62 1.80
CA TYR A 169 -2.52 11.89 1.42
C TYR A 169 -1.53 12.81 0.72
N PHE A 170 -2.00 13.55 -0.30
CA PHE A 170 -1.16 14.51 -1.03
C PHE A 170 -0.50 15.56 -0.13
N LYS A 171 -1.26 16.13 0.83
CA LYS A 171 -0.73 17.13 1.76
C LYS A 171 0.31 16.55 2.72
N GLN A 172 0.06 15.35 3.27
CA GLN A 172 0.88 14.75 4.32
C GLN A 172 2.10 14.00 3.78
N SER A 173 2.03 13.42 2.58
CA SER A 173 3.16 12.70 1.98
C SER A 173 4.30 13.64 1.65
N LYS A 174 5.51 13.30 2.11
CA LYS A 174 6.76 14.00 1.74
C LYS A 174 7.24 13.59 0.35
N TYR A 175 7.00 12.33 -0.02
CA TYR A 175 7.36 11.74 -1.30
C TYR A 175 6.12 11.11 -1.93
N LEU A 176 5.88 11.43 -3.21
CA LEU A 176 4.83 10.83 -4.01
C LEU A 176 5.47 9.93 -5.05
N PHE A 177 5.24 8.63 -4.93
CA PHE A 177 5.80 7.63 -5.83
C PHE A 177 4.96 7.49 -7.10
N ASP A 178 5.57 7.02 -8.19
CA ASP A 178 4.88 6.76 -9.46
C ASP A 178 3.66 5.85 -9.30
N MET A 179 3.67 4.92 -8.35
CA MET A 179 2.52 4.05 -8.09
C MET A 179 1.30 4.80 -7.56
N ALA A 180 1.52 5.94 -6.87
CA ALA A 180 0.42 6.82 -6.45
C ALA A 180 -0.25 7.51 -7.64
N ILE A 181 0.43 7.67 -8.79
CA ILE A 181 -0.18 8.28 -10.00
C ILE A 181 -1.41 7.49 -10.42
N LYS A 182 -1.35 6.15 -10.42
CA LYS A 182 -2.49 5.31 -10.77
C LYS A 182 -3.68 5.55 -9.84
N MET A 183 -3.44 5.56 -8.54
CA MET A 183 -4.48 5.83 -7.53
C MET A 183 -5.09 7.21 -7.70
N PHE A 184 -4.27 8.24 -7.93
CA PHE A 184 -4.73 9.61 -8.14
C PHE A 184 -5.49 9.76 -9.47
N ALA A 185 -5.03 9.11 -10.53
CA ALA A 185 -5.69 9.12 -11.83
C ALA A 185 -7.07 8.48 -11.75
N SER A 186 -7.18 7.33 -11.08
CA SER A 186 -8.46 6.68 -10.75
C SER A 186 -9.40 7.63 -10.00
N ALA A 187 -8.89 8.34 -9.01
CA ALA A 187 -9.68 9.31 -8.25
C ALA A 187 -10.13 10.50 -9.08
N ILE A 188 -9.27 11.06 -9.92
CA ILE A 188 -9.59 12.19 -10.82
C ILE A 188 -10.61 11.78 -11.88
N LYS A 189 -10.51 10.55 -12.40
CA LYS A 189 -11.50 10.02 -13.33
C LYS A 189 -12.91 10.03 -12.72
N ASN A 190 -13.01 9.77 -11.41
CA ASN A 190 -14.28 9.74 -10.69
C ASN A 190 -14.70 11.13 -10.15
N ASP A 191 -13.76 12.01 -9.79
CA ASP A 191 -13.98 13.42 -9.42
C ASP A 191 -13.00 14.33 -10.20
N PRO A 192 -13.37 14.79 -11.41
CA PRO A 192 -12.48 15.65 -12.22
C PRO A 192 -12.08 16.95 -11.52
N ASN A 193 -12.90 17.46 -10.60
CA ASN A 193 -12.60 18.67 -9.84
C ASN A 193 -11.51 18.46 -8.78
N LEU A 194 -11.15 17.21 -8.47
CA LEU A 194 -10.07 16.88 -7.55
C LEU A 194 -8.72 17.43 -8.01
N VAL A 195 -8.50 17.54 -9.32
CA VAL A 195 -7.27 18.12 -9.90
C VAL A 195 -7.02 19.52 -9.36
N ASN A 196 -8.05 20.38 -9.34
CA ASN A 196 -7.91 21.75 -8.85
C ASN A 196 -7.55 21.77 -7.35
N LYS A 197 -8.13 20.86 -6.55
CA LYS A 197 -7.81 20.71 -5.12
C LYS A 197 -6.34 20.32 -4.85
N LEU A 198 -5.67 19.70 -5.84
CA LEU A 198 -4.24 19.37 -5.77
C LEU A 198 -3.34 20.51 -6.27
N ILE A 199 -3.81 21.26 -7.27
CA ILE A 199 -3.10 22.38 -7.90
C ILE A 199 -3.09 23.63 -7.03
N ASP A 200 -4.25 24.02 -6.49
CA ASP A 200 -4.42 25.30 -5.78
C ASP A 200 -3.42 25.48 -4.62
N PRO A 201 -3.11 24.45 -3.81
CA PRO A 201 -2.10 24.56 -2.76
C PRO A 201 -0.66 24.76 -3.26
N LEU A 202 -0.37 24.44 -4.52
CA LEU A 202 0.98 24.51 -5.11
C LEU A 202 1.22 25.80 -5.88
N LEU A 203 0.18 26.37 -6.51
CA LEU A 203 0.28 27.56 -7.36
C LEU A 203 0.97 28.74 -6.66
N TYR A 204 0.83 28.85 -5.34
CA TYR A 204 1.34 29.98 -4.55
C TYR A 204 2.53 29.64 -3.66
N LYS A 205 3.02 28.38 -3.67
CA LYS A 205 4.09 27.93 -2.75
C LYS A 205 5.47 27.89 -3.38
N ILE A 206 5.57 27.63 -4.68
CA ILE A 206 6.86 27.53 -5.36
C ILE A 206 7.18 28.88 -5.98
N ASP A 207 7.55 29.82 -5.13
CA ASP A 207 8.33 30.98 -5.56
C ASP A 207 9.80 30.67 -5.28
N PRO A 208 10.61 30.33 -6.30
CA PRO A 208 12.04 30.11 -6.12
C PRO A 208 12.80 31.38 -5.69
N PHE A 209 12.13 32.54 -5.68
CA PHE A 209 12.70 33.83 -5.30
C PHE A 209 12.28 34.30 -3.90
N ASN A 210 11.35 33.60 -3.23
CA ASN A 210 10.96 33.96 -1.87
C ASN A 210 11.92 33.31 -0.85
N CYS A 211 12.91 34.08 -0.37
CA CYS A 211 13.96 33.67 0.56
C CYS A 211 13.49 33.12 1.92
N ALA A 212 12.18 33.08 2.19
CA ALA A 212 11.61 32.62 3.44
C ALA A 212 11.41 31.09 3.54
N ILE A 213 11.53 30.33 2.44
CA ILE A 213 11.23 28.90 2.43
C ILE A 213 12.50 28.08 2.69
N SER A 214 12.47 27.20 3.69
CA SER A 214 13.59 26.29 3.95
C SER A 214 13.83 25.35 2.76
N TYR A 215 15.10 25.08 2.43
CA TYR A 215 15.47 24.25 1.28
C TYR A 215 14.79 22.87 1.25
N SER A 216 14.60 22.24 2.43
CA SER A 216 13.93 20.95 2.54
C SER A 216 12.44 21.01 2.21
N THR A 217 11.74 22.06 2.65
CA THR A 217 10.34 22.31 2.28
C THR A 217 10.20 22.57 0.79
N TRP A 218 11.10 23.36 0.23
CA TRP A 218 11.13 23.68 -1.20
C TRP A 218 11.31 22.43 -2.08
N LEU A 219 12.21 21.52 -1.71
CA LEU A 219 12.39 20.24 -2.41
C LEU A 219 11.13 19.36 -2.38
N ILE A 220 10.43 19.30 -1.25
CA ILE A 220 9.17 18.55 -1.12
C ILE A 220 8.11 19.14 -2.06
N ASP A 221 7.96 20.46 -2.06
CA ASP A 221 6.97 21.14 -2.91
C ASP A 221 7.29 20.96 -4.40
N ILE A 222 8.56 21.03 -4.81
CA ILE A 222 8.98 20.72 -6.20
C ILE A 222 8.60 19.29 -6.60
N ASN A 223 8.87 18.31 -5.74
CA ASN A 223 8.51 16.91 -6.04
C ASN A 223 7.00 16.75 -6.24
N LYS A 224 6.19 17.41 -5.41
CA LYS A 224 4.73 17.45 -5.56
C LYS A 224 4.30 18.13 -6.86
N TYR A 225 5.00 19.19 -7.24
CA TYR A 225 4.75 19.92 -8.47
C TYR A 225 5.02 19.06 -9.71
N ILE A 226 6.17 18.38 -9.75
CA ILE A 226 6.53 17.42 -10.80
C ILE A 226 5.50 16.28 -10.88
N PHE A 227 5.09 15.74 -9.73
CA PHE A 227 4.08 14.69 -9.64
C PHE A 227 2.74 15.13 -10.25
N VAL A 228 2.22 16.29 -9.86
CA VAL A 228 0.92 16.81 -10.36
C VAL A 228 0.96 17.05 -11.86
N ARG A 229 2.06 17.54 -12.42
CA ARG A 229 2.17 17.67 -13.89
C ARG A 229 2.14 16.33 -14.59
N LYS A 230 2.90 15.34 -14.11
CA LYS A 230 2.89 13.99 -14.68
C LYS A 230 1.47 13.42 -14.64
N LEU A 231 0.78 13.60 -13.52
CA LEU A 231 -0.62 13.21 -13.36
C LEU A 231 -1.54 13.89 -14.40
N ILE A 232 -1.42 15.20 -14.61
CA ILE A 232 -2.24 15.95 -15.58
C ILE A 232 -1.93 15.54 -17.03
N ILE A 233 -0.66 15.52 -17.42
CA ILE A 233 -0.23 15.21 -18.80
C ILE A 233 -0.63 13.78 -19.17
N ASP A 234 -0.41 12.82 -18.27
CA ASP A 234 -0.60 11.41 -18.58
C ASP A 234 -2.07 10.97 -18.44
N ASN A 235 -2.92 11.69 -17.67
CA ASN A 235 -4.24 11.18 -17.28
C ASN A 235 -5.41 12.17 -17.42
N VAL A 236 -5.18 13.43 -17.74
CA VAL A 236 -6.25 14.41 -17.97
C VAL A 236 -6.29 14.75 -19.46
N SER A 237 -7.40 14.44 -20.12
CA SER A 237 -7.61 14.76 -21.54
C SER A 237 -7.88 16.26 -21.73
N SER A 238 -7.23 16.85 -22.74
CA SER A 238 -7.45 18.24 -23.17
C SER A 238 -8.91 18.44 -23.62
N PRO A 239 -9.55 19.60 -23.35
CA PRO A 239 -8.96 20.83 -22.79
C PRO A 239 -8.87 20.83 -21.26
N TYR A 240 -7.73 21.31 -20.76
CA TYR A 240 -7.48 21.49 -19.32
C TYR A 240 -8.32 22.63 -18.73
N SER A 241 -8.58 22.58 -17.43
CA SER A 241 -9.09 23.75 -16.70
C SER A 241 -8.09 24.91 -16.80
N ALA A 242 -8.57 26.16 -16.71
CA ALA A 242 -7.69 27.34 -16.73
C ALA A 242 -6.59 27.27 -15.64
N SER A 243 -6.91 26.75 -14.46
CA SER A 243 -5.95 26.52 -13.36
C SER A 243 -4.90 25.47 -13.73
N ALA A 244 -5.30 24.37 -14.38
CA ALA A 244 -4.37 23.34 -14.85
C ALA A 244 -3.47 23.84 -15.98
N GLN A 245 -4.00 24.65 -16.90
CA GLN A 245 -3.18 25.28 -17.94
C GLN A 245 -2.15 26.24 -17.33
N SER A 246 -2.58 27.12 -16.41
CA SER A 246 -1.69 28.05 -15.72
C SER A 246 -0.59 27.33 -14.92
N PHE A 247 -0.93 26.20 -14.29
CA PHE A 247 0.02 25.36 -13.58
C PHE A 247 1.10 24.77 -14.51
N ILE A 248 0.69 24.24 -15.68
CA ILE A 248 1.60 23.71 -16.70
C ILE A 248 2.52 24.80 -17.25
N ASP A 249 1.98 26.00 -17.52
CA ASP A 249 2.74 27.13 -18.04
C ASP A 249 3.81 27.59 -17.04
N ARG A 250 3.45 27.72 -15.76
CA ARG A 250 4.40 28.04 -14.67
C ARG A 250 5.48 26.98 -14.52
N GLN A 251 5.16 25.70 -14.74
CA GLN A 251 6.18 24.65 -14.69
C GLN A 251 7.22 24.78 -15.78
N THR A 252 6.77 25.14 -16.99
CA THR A 252 7.68 25.31 -18.13
C THR A 252 8.72 26.40 -17.84
N ILE A 253 8.36 27.41 -17.05
CA ILE A 253 9.28 28.45 -16.58
C ILE A 253 10.24 27.89 -15.52
N LEU A 254 9.72 27.14 -14.53
CA LEU A 254 10.55 26.51 -13.49
C LEU A 254 11.57 25.52 -14.09
N ASP A 255 11.17 24.68 -15.04
CA ASP A 255 12.05 23.72 -15.70
C ASP A 255 13.19 24.43 -16.45
N LYS A 256 12.90 25.56 -17.11
CA LYS A 256 13.92 26.39 -17.76
C LYS A 256 14.91 26.96 -16.75
N TYR A 257 14.42 27.47 -15.63
CA TYR A 257 15.26 28.01 -14.55
C TYR A 257 16.17 26.93 -13.95
N MET A 258 15.61 25.77 -13.60
CA MET A 258 16.35 24.66 -13.01
C MET A 258 17.47 24.14 -13.93
N ARG A 259 17.19 24.04 -15.24
CA ARG A 259 18.20 23.69 -16.25
C ARG A 259 19.32 24.72 -16.34
N TRP A 260 18.98 26.01 -16.33
CA TRP A 260 19.97 27.09 -16.39
C TRP A 260 20.93 27.03 -15.19
N HIS A 261 20.41 26.71 -14.01
CA HIS A 261 21.19 26.59 -12.78
C HIS A 261 21.80 25.21 -12.53
N LYS A 262 21.68 24.26 -13.48
CA LYS A 262 22.20 22.88 -13.38
C LYS A 262 21.73 22.12 -12.12
N ILE A 263 20.55 22.44 -11.61
CA ILE A 263 19.97 21.76 -10.45
C ILE A 263 19.42 20.42 -10.95
N LYS A 264 19.97 19.31 -10.45
CA LYS A 264 19.52 17.94 -10.77
C LYS A 264 18.57 17.42 -9.69
N TYR A 265 17.52 16.75 -10.13
CA TYR A 265 16.56 16.00 -9.30
C TYR A 265 16.56 14.53 -9.74
#